data_AF-A0A914EDD8-F1
#
_entry.id   AF-A0A914EDD8-F1
#
_cell.length_a   1.000
_cell.length_b   1.000
_cell.length_c   1.000
_cell.angle_alpha   90.00
_cell.angle_beta   90.00
_cell.angle_gamma   90.00
#
_symmetry.space_group_name_H-M   'P 1'
#
loop_
_entity.id
_entity.type
_entity.pdbx_description
1 polymer ?
#
loop_
_entity_poly.entity_id
_entity_poly.type
_entity_poly.pdbx_seq_one_letter_code
_entity_poly.pdbx_strand_id
1 'polypeptide(L)'
;MKKDVKYAIDFPRLHNQLKPNVTTYEKRWPKQYIDALAERGHEMEASSSNITVGNVVTSVQKKATGIVYANSDFRKGSESEPAGF
;
A
#
# COMPACT_ATOMS: atom_id res chain seq x y z
N MET A 1 -0.69 12.47 -11.00
CA MET A 1 -0.42 11.02 -10.85
C MET A 1 -1.67 10.25 -11.26
N LYS A 2 -1.55 9.23 -12.12
CA LYS A 2 -2.71 8.47 -12.61
C LYS A 2 -3.14 7.46 -11.53
N LYS A 3 -4.38 7.58 -11.04
CA LYS A 3 -4.94 6.70 -10.00
C LYS A 3 -5.56 5.46 -10.66
N ASP A 4 -4.74 4.50 -11.05
CA ASP A 4 -5.19 3.19 -11.54
C ASP A 4 -4.97 2.08 -10.50
N VAL A 5 -5.48 0.89 -10.79
CA VAL A 5 -5.39 -0.28 -9.89
C VAL A 5 -3.96 -0.63 -9.50
N LYS A 6 -2.99 -0.43 -10.42
CA LYS A 6 -1.58 -0.68 -10.14
C LYS A 6 -1.05 0.34 -9.13
N TYR A 7 -1.28 1.63 -9.38
CA TYR A 7 -0.87 2.68 -8.47
C TYR A 7 -1.46 2.47 -7.06
N ALA A 8 -2.76 2.12 -6.97
CA ALA A 8 -3.43 1.92 -5.70
C ALA A 8 -2.83 0.77 -4.86
N ILE A 9 -2.42 -0.32 -5.50
CA ILE A 9 -1.82 -1.49 -4.82
C ILE A 9 -0.35 -1.27 -4.47
N ASP A 10 0.41 -0.63 -5.36
CA ASP A 10 1.86 -0.49 -5.20
C ASP A 10 2.26 0.66 -4.27
N PHE A 11 1.35 1.62 -4.05
CA PHE A 11 1.55 2.72 -3.13
C PHE A 11 1.92 2.18 -1.73
N PRO A 12 2.87 2.81 -1.02
CA PRO A 12 3.22 2.39 0.33
C PRO A 12 2.00 2.45 1.24
N ARG A 13 2.02 1.71 2.36
CA ARG A 13 0.90 1.61 3.30
C ARG A 13 1.27 2.07 4.70
N LEU A 14 0.28 2.51 5.46
CA LEU A 14 0.34 2.76 6.89
C LEU A 14 -0.86 2.12 7.58
N HIS A 15 -0.72 1.82 8.87
CA HIS A 15 -1.77 1.18 9.67
C HIS A 15 -1.69 1.64 11.13
N ASN A 16 -2.83 1.90 11.74
CA ASN A 16 -2.99 2.10 13.17
C ASN A 16 -4.33 1.48 13.59
N GLN A 17 -4.31 0.65 14.63
CA GLN A 17 -5.47 -0.11 15.11
C GLN A 17 -5.89 0.28 16.55
N LEU A 18 -5.52 1.50 16.98
CA LEU A 18 -5.72 2.06 18.32
C LEU A 18 -4.94 1.37 19.45
N LYS A 19 -4.86 0.03 19.46
CA LYS A 19 -4.09 -0.75 20.43
C LYS A 19 -3.16 -1.78 19.73
N PRO A 20 -1.83 -1.68 19.91
CA PRO A 20 -1.09 -0.56 20.50
C PRO A 20 -1.33 0.75 19.74
N ASN A 21 -1.21 1.90 20.41
CA ASN A 21 -1.48 3.22 19.82
C ASN A 21 -0.28 3.75 19.01
N VAL A 22 0.18 2.95 18.06
CA VAL A 22 1.31 3.26 17.18
C VAL A 22 0.85 3.14 15.73
N THR A 23 1.34 4.06 14.89
CA THR A 23 1.13 4.02 13.45
C THR A 23 2.33 3.39 12.78
N THR A 24 2.17 2.15 12.32
CA THR A 24 3.22 1.47 11.57
C THR A 24 3.15 1.87 10.10
N TYR A 25 4.28 2.12 9.46
CA TYR A 25 4.36 2.51 8.04
C TYR A 25 5.43 1.75 7.25
N GLU A 26 5.21 1.59 5.95
CA GLU A 26 6.21 1.01 5.06
C GLU A 26 7.36 1.99 4.79
N LYS A 27 8.60 1.50 4.72
CA LYS A 27 9.81 2.34 4.58
C LYS A 27 9.82 3.28 3.36
N ARG A 28 9.08 2.93 2.31
CA ARG A 28 8.92 3.75 1.09
C ARG A 28 7.88 4.88 1.23
N TRP A 29 7.20 4.97 2.37
CA TRP A 29 6.21 6.02 2.61
C TRP A 29 6.85 7.41 2.56
N PRO A 30 6.21 8.42 1.94
CA PRO A 30 6.83 9.75 1.83
C PRO A 30 7.08 10.37 3.21
N LYS A 31 8.35 10.66 3.51
CA LYS A 31 8.79 11.18 4.81
C LYS A 31 8.05 12.44 5.25
N GLN A 32 7.72 13.33 4.32
CA GLN A 32 6.96 14.56 4.61
C GLN A 32 5.64 14.30 5.37
N TYR A 33 4.98 13.17 5.10
CA TYR A 33 3.73 12.82 5.79
C TYR A 33 3.99 12.15 7.14
N ILE A 34 5.10 11.41 7.28
CA ILE A 34 5.52 10.84 8.57
C ILE A 34 5.84 11.97 9.55
N ASP A 35 6.63 12.94 9.11
CA ASP A 35 7.04 14.09 9.93
C ASP A 35 5.81 14.91 10.35
N ALA A 36 4.93 15.21 9.40
CA ALA A 36 3.70 15.95 9.66
C ALA A 36 2.77 15.22 10.65
N LEU A 37 2.70 13.88 10.63
CA LEU A 37 1.91 13.12 11.60
C LEU A 37 2.59 13.07 12.97
N ALA A 38 3.91 12.92 13.01
CA ALA A 38 4.67 12.98 14.25
C ALA A 38 4.53 14.35 14.96
N GLU A 39 4.57 15.46 14.21
CA GLU A 39 4.31 16.82 14.73
C GLU A 39 2.91 16.97 15.34
N ARG A 40 1.93 16.19 14.86
CA ARG A 40 0.56 16.16 15.41
C ARG A 40 0.43 15.23 16.63
N GLY A 41 1.51 14.59 17.07
CA GLY A 41 1.55 13.71 18.24
C GLY A 41 1.30 12.24 17.95
N HIS A 42 1.30 11.81 16.68
CA HIS A 42 1.24 10.38 16.36
C HIS A 42 2.58 9.70 16.64
N GLU A 43 2.56 8.57 17.34
CA GLU A 43 3.71 7.67 17.41
C GLU A 43 3.85 6.93 16.07
N MET A 44 5.01 7.07 15.42
CA MET A 44 5.28 6.55 14.08
C MET A 44 6.38 5.50 14.16
N GLU A 45 6.14 4.31 13.61
CA GLU A 45 7.09 3.21 13.59
C GLU A 45 7.28 2.66 12.18
N ALA A 46 8.52 2.59 11.69
CA ALA A 46 8.80 1.92 10.43
C ALA A 46 8.63 0.40 10.60
N SER A 47 7.96 -0.26 9.65
CA SER A 47 7.84 -1.71 9.65
C SER A 47 9.21 -2.39 9.77
N SER A 48 9.30 -3.38 10.65
CA SER A 48 10.47 -4.25 10.80
C SER A 48 10.72 -5.08 9.53
N SER A 49 9.66 -5.44 8.80
CA SER A 49 9.80 -6.02 7.46
C SER A 49 10.01 -4.91 6.42
N ASN A 50 10.94 -5.13 5.50
CA ASN A 50 11.21 -4.19 4.41
C ASN A 50 10.05 -4.08 3.40
N ILE A 51 9.08 -4.99 3.47
CA ILE A 51 8.15 -5.26 2.37
C ILE A 51 6.71 -4.88 2.74
N THR A 52 6.29 -5.06 3.99
CA THR A 52 4.85 -5.05 4.28
C THR A 52 4.51 -4.37 5.60
N VAL A 53 3.57 -3.42 5.51
CA VAL A 53 2.61 -3.15 6.59
C VAL A 53 1.26 -3.64 6.08
N GLY A 54 0.66 -4.60 6.79
CA GLY A 54 -0.65 -5.17 6.43
C GLY A 54 -0.57 -6.37 5.48
N ASN A 55 -1.54 -6.44 4.55
CA ASN A 55 -1.86 -7.62 3.76
C ASN A 55 -1.21 -7.63 2.36
N VAL A 56 -1.48 -8.68 1.59
CA VAL A 56 -1.25 -8.75 0.14
C VAL A 56 -2.60 -8.49 -0.55
N VAL A 57 -2.61 -7.59 -1.55
CA VAL A 57 -3.84 -7.19 -2.26
C VAL A 57 -3.81 -7.63 -3.73
N THR A 58 -4.86 -8.30 -4.20
CA THR A 58 -5.09 -8.54 -5.63
C THR A 58 -6.41 -7.88 -6.02
N SER A 59 -6.43 -7.12 -7.11
CA SER A 59 -7.62 -6.40 -7.55
C SER A 59 -7.74 -6.30 -9.06
N VAL A 60 -8.98 -6.11 -9.52
CA VAL A 60 -9.37 -5.94 -10.91
C VAL A 60 -10.20 -4.68 -11.04
N GLN A 61 -9.87 -3.84 -12.02
CA GLN A 61 -10.55 -2.61 -12.36
C GLN A 61 -11.07 -2.66 -13.80
N LYS A 62 -12.38 -2.55 -13.97
CA LYS A 62 -13.00 -2.32 -15.29
C LYS A 62 -13.17 -0.82 -15.52
N LYS A 63 -12.65 -0.31 -16.64
CA LYS A 63 -12.88 1.08 -17.05
C LYS A 63 -14.20 1.23 -17.81
N ALA A 64 -14.68 2.46 -17.92
CA ALA A 64 -15.88 2.79 -18.70
C ALA A 64 -15.79 2.34 -20.17
N THR A 65 -14.58 2.27 -20.74
CA THR A 65 -14.31 1.74 -22.09
C THR A 65 -14.51 0.23 -22.21
N GLY A 66 -14.77 -0.48 -21.11
CA GLY A 66 -14.86 -1.94 -21.07
C GLY A 66 -13.51 -2.65 -20.83
N ILE A 67 -12.38 -1.94 -20.98
CA ILE A 67 -11.04 -2.52 -20.75
C ILE A 67 -10.87 -2.87 -19.27
N VAL A 68 -10.39 -4.08 -19.02
CA VAL A 68 -10.09 -4.63 -17.70
C VAL A 68 -8.59 -4.52 -17.42
N TYR A 69 -8.25 -4.06 -16.22
CA TYR A 69 -6.89 -4.02 -15.69
C TYR A 69 -6.86 -4.82 -14.40
N ALA A 70 -5.82 -5.62 -14.20
CA ALA A 70 -5.62 -6.37 -12.97
C ALA A 70 -4.21 -6.09 -12.44
N ASN A 71 -4.07 -6.12 -11.12
CA ASN A 71 -2.76 -6.05 -10.47
C ASN A 71 -2.79 -6.92 -9.21
N SER A 72 -1.70 -7.63 -8.97
CA SER A 72 -1.42 -8.34 -7.73
C SER A 72 -0.26 -7.66 -7.02
N ASP A 73 -0.32 -7.64 -5.70
CA ASP A 73 0.66 -6.96 -4.87
C ASP A 73 2.03 -7.65 -4.97
N PHE A 74 3.01 -6.91 -5.49
CA PHE A 74 4.40 -7.36 -5.68
C PHE A 74 5.03 -7.89 -4.38
N ARG A 75 4.49 -7.51 -3.22
CA ARG A 75 4.94 -7.95 -1.89
C ARG A 75 4.76 -9.45 -1.66
N LYS A 76 3.90 -10.12 -2.44
CA LYS A 76 3.76 -11.59 -2.39
C LYS A 76 4.82 -12.29 -3.24
N GLY A 77 5.12 -11.77 -4.42
CA GLY A 77 6.05 -12.36 -5.38
C GLY A 77 5.45 -12.48 -6.79
N SER A 78 6.29 -12.79 -7.77
CA SER A 78 5.93 -12.87 -9.19
C SER A 78 4.98 -14.02 -9.50
N GLU A 79 4.93 -15.06 -8.67
CA GLU A 79 3.99 -16.17 -8.79
C GLU A 79 2.52 -15.75 -8.59
N SER A 80 2.29 -14.53 -8.10
CA SER A 80 0.95 -13.96 -7.94
C SER A 80 0.51 -13.07 -9.10
N GLU A 81 1.30 -12.95 -10.16
CA GLU A 81 1.01 -12.04 -11.28
C GLU A 81 -0.37 -12.26 -11.92
N PRO A 82 -1.07 -11.18 -12.30
CA PRO A 82 -2.37 -11.29 -12.95
C PRO A 82 -2.24 -11.82 -14.38
N ALA A 83 -3.24 -12.60 -14.83
CA ALA A 83 -3.36 -13.09 -16.21
C ALA A 83 -4.76 -12.79 -16.78
N GLY A 84 -4.91 -12.84 -18.11
CA GLY A 84 -6.18 -12.58 -18.80
C GLY A 84 -6.13 -12.95 -20.28
N PHE A 85 -7.28 -12.90 -20.95
CA PHE A 85 -7.48 -13.13 -22.39
C PHE A 85 -8.44 -12.10 -22.98
#